data_AF-A0AB36Y3E8-F1
#
_entry.id   AF-A0AB36Y3E8-F1
#
_cell.length_a   1.000
_cell.length_b   1.000
_cell.length_c   1.000
_cell.angle_alpha   90.00
_cell.angle_beta   90.00
_cell.angle_gamma   90.00
#
_symmetry.space_group_name_H-M   'P 1'
#
loop_
_entity.id
_entity.type
_entity.pdbx_description
1 polymer ?
#
loop_
_entity_poly.entity_id
_entity_poly.type
_entity_poly.pdbx_seq_one_letter_code
_entity_poly.pdbx_strand_id
1 'polypeptide(L)'
;MLFGDEADAHAFWKDKEWKTFAVDLIAHTGKKQKVIHTMYVRARSSVDAATCAKENDLNRKPNPRYVARLAGPRELGCTPAASK
;
A
#
# COMPACT_ATOMS: atom_id res chain seq x y z
N MET A 1 9.13 -16.31 1.49
CA MET A 1 10.22 -15.35 1.26
C MET A 1 9.60 -14.08 0.68
N LEU A 2 9.33 -13.06 1.51
CA LEU A 2 8.62 -11.83 1.12
C LEU A 2 9.45 -10.55 1.32
N PHE A 3 10.71 -10.67 1.76
CA PHE A 3 11.57 -9.52 2.07
C PHE A 3 12.24 -8.88 0.84
N GLY A 4 12.25 -9.56 -0.32
CA GLY A 4 12.81 -9.00 -1.55
C GLY A 4 11.91 -7.92 -2.15
N ASP A 5 10.59 -8.16 -2.22
CA ASP A 5 9.65 -7.27 -2.91
C ASP A 5 9.51 -5.91 -2.21
N GLU A 6 9.60 -5.87 -0.88
CA GLU A 6 9.58 -4.61 -0.12
C GLU A 6 10.86 -3.79 -0.38
N ALA A 7 12.03 -4.43 -0.34
CA ALA A 7 13.30 -3.75 -0.64
C ALA A 7 13.36 -3.23 -2.08
N ASP A 8 12.87 -4.02 -3.05
CA ASP A 8 12.72 -3.61 -4.44
C ASP A 8 11.74 -2.44 -4.60
N ALA A 9 10.63 -2.43 -3.84
CA ALA A 9 9.71 -1.30 -3.82
C ALA A 9 10.41 -0.03 -3.30
N HIS A 10 11.15 -0.14 -2.19
CA HIS A 10 11.91 0.98 -1.64
C HIS A 10 12.96 1.50 -2.62
N ALA A 11 13.65 0.62 -3.34
CA ALA A 11 14.62 1.01 -4.36
C ALA A 11 13.95 1.68 -5.58
N PHE A 12 12.87 1.09 -6.10
CA PHE A 12 12.15 1.61 -7.27
C PHE A 12 11.55 3.01 -7.01
N TRP A 13 11.04 3.22 -5.80
CA TRP A 13 10.43 4.49 -5.40
C TRP A 13 11.40 5.46 -4.74
N LYS A 14 12.69 5.13 -4.58
CA LYS A 14 13.66 5.99 -3.89
C LYS A 14 13.79 7.36 -4.55
N ASP A 15 13.92 7.38 -5.86
CA ASP A 15 14.16 8.59 -6.66
C ASP A 15 12.88 9.28 -7.16
N LYS A 16 11.70 8.79 -6.75
CA LYS A 16 10.40 9.31 -7.21
C LYS A 16 9.75 10.13 -6.10
N GLU A 17 9.40 11.39 -6.40
CA GLU A 17 8.66 12.26 -5.45
C GLU A 17 7.27 11.69 -5.13
N TRP A 18 6.60 11.11 -6.14
CA TRP A 18 5.29 10.48 -5.99
C TRP A 18 5.42 8.98 -6.04
N LYS A 19 4.92 8.32 -4.98
CA LYS A 19 5.02 6.88 -4.80
C LYS A 19 3.63 6.28 -4.68
N THR A 20 3.49 5.03 -5.12
CA THR A 20 2.25 4.30 -4.93
C THR A 20 2.38 3.46 -3.67
N PHE A 21 1.46 3.66 -2.75
CA PHE A 21 1.35 2.93 -1.50
C PHE A 21 0.17 1.97 -1.58
N ALA A 22 0.38 0.73 -1.16
CA ALA A 22 -0.69 -0.19 -0.83
C ALA A 22 -1.08 0.09 0.63
N VAL A 23 -2.31 0.54 0.85
CA VAL A 23 -2.88 0.77 2.18
C VAL A 23 -3.80 -0.38 2.50
N ASP A 24 -3.33 -1.26 3.37
CA ASP A 24 -4.10 -2.40 3.85
C ASP A 24 -5.06 -1.93 4.96
N LEU A 25 -6.36 -2.08 4.73
CA LEU A 25 -7.42 -1.84 5.70
C LEU A 25 -7.62 -3.13 6.48
N ILE A 26 -7.24 -3.10 7.75
CA ILE A 26 -7.34 -4.23 8.67
C ILE A 26 -8.56 -4.00 9.56
N ALA A 27 -9.60 -4.81 9.38
CA ALA A 27 -10.74 -4.79 10.29
C ALA A 27 -10.48 -5.68 11.50
N HIS A 28 -10.85 -5.16 12.67
CA HIS A 28 -10.86 -5.90 13.92
C HIS A 28 -12.23 -6.55 14.12
N THR A 29 -12.33 -7.86 13.91
CA THR A 29 -13.54 -8.63 14.23
C THR A 29 -13.28 -9.43 15.50
N GLY A 30 -13.49 -8.81 16.66
CA GLY A 30 -13.14 -9.39 17.96
C GLY A 30 -11.63 -9.59 18.11
N LYS A 31 -11.19 -10.82 18.39
CA LYS A 31 -9.76 -11.17 18.55
C LYS A 31 -9.00 -11.33 17.22
N LYS A 32 -9.69 -11.32 16.07
CA LYS A 32 -9.07 -11.58 14.76
C LYS A 32 -8.90 -10.27 13.99
N GLN A 33 -7.68 -10.08 13.47
CA GLN A 33 -7.35 -9.01 12.54
C GLN A 33 -7.37 -9.59 11.13
N LYS A 34 -8.15 -9.01 10.23
CA LYS A 34 -8.22 -9.44 8.84
C LYS A 34 -8.08 -8.23 7.92
N VAL A 35 -7.20 -8.35 6.92
CA VAL A 35 -7.18 -7.41 5.80
C VAL A 35 -8.49 -7.57 5.04
N ILE A 36 -9.33 -6.54 5.08
CA ILE A 36 -10.64 -6.53 4.41
C ILE A 36 -10.55 -5.94 3.02
N HIS A 37 -9.62 -5.01 2.82
CA HIS A 37 -9.45 -4.26 1.59
C HIS A 37 -8.04 -3.71 1.51
N THR A 38 -7.50 -3.58 0.30
CA THR A 38 -6.22 -2.94 0.05
C THR A 38 -6.47 -1.82 -0.95
N MET A 39 -6.23 -0.57 -0.53
CA MET A 39 -6.37 0.60 -1.39
C MET A 39 -5.02 1.03 -1.92
N TYR A 40 -4.91 1.22 -3.22
CA TYR A 40 -3.71 1.79 -3.83
C TYR A 40 -3.83 3.30 -3.88
N VAL A 41 -2.93 3.99 -3.19
CA VAL A 41 -2.95 5.45 -3.08
C VAL A 41 -1.63 6.01 -3.57
N ARG A 42 -1.70 7.00 -4.45
CA ARG A 42 -0.53 7.74 -4.91
C ARG A 42 -0.30 8.93 -3.97
N ALA A 43 0.80 8.91 -3.24
CA ALA A 43 1.14 9.94 -2.26
C ALA A 43 2.65 10.20 -2.21
N ARG A 44 3.06 11.27 -1.52
CA ARG A 44 4.47 11.56 -1.26
C ARG A 44 5.01 10.80 -0.04
N SER A 45 4.16 10.63 0.97
CA SER A 45 4.49 9.97 2.23
C SER A 45 3.52 8.83 2.55
N SER A 46 3.95 7.86 3.34
CA SER A 46 3.08 6.78 3.84
C SER A 46 1.95 7.31 4.73
N VAL A 47 2.21 8.39 5.48
CA VAL A 47 1.21 9.07 6.31
C VAL A 47 0.12 9.71 5.44
N ASP A 48 0.51 10.42 4.38
CA ASP A 48 -0.44 11.02 3.43
C ASP A 48 -1.29 9.95 2.74
N ALA A 49 -0.67 8.82 2.38
CA ALA A 49 -1.39 7.69 1.79
C ALA A 49 -2.45 7.11 2.75
N ALA A 50 -2.10 6.93 4.03
CA ALA A 50 -3.03 6.41 5.03
C ALA A 50 -4.18 7.38 5.30
N THR A 51 -3.90 8.69 5.38
CA THR A 51 -4.93 9.73 5.53
C THR A 51 -5.86 9.75 4.33
N CYS A 52 -5.32 9.76 3.12
CA CYS A 52 -6.11 9.77 1.89
C CYS A 52 -6.96 8.50 1.73
N ALA A 53 -6.44 7.33 2.12
CA ALA A 53 -7.21 6.09 2.16
C ALA A 53 -8.37 6.17 3.16
N LYS A 54 -8.14 6.74 4.34
CA LYS A 54 -9.17 6.96 5.36
C LYS A 54 -10.26 7.92 4.88
N GLU A 55 -9.91 8.98 4.17
CA GLU A 55 -10.88 9.94 3.61
C GLU A 55 -11.69 9.35 2.45
N ASN A 56 -11.09 8.45 1.67
CA ASN A 56 -11.77 7.79 0.55
C ASN A 56 -12.42 6.45 0.93
N ASP A 57 -12.27 5.97 2.17
CA ASP A 57 -12.98 4.79 2.64
C ASP A 57 -14.46 5.10 2.86
N LEU A 58 -15.24 4.91 1.80
CA LEU A 58 -16.70 5.05 1.82
C LEU A 58 -17.37 3.99 2.70
N ASN A 59 -16.66 2.90 3.00
CA ASN A 59 -17.18 1.80 3.79
C ASN A 59 -16.91 2.12 5.27
N ARG A 60 -17.87 2.78 5.93
CA ARG A 60 -17.83 3.22 7.34
C ARG A 60 -17.78 2.06 8.35
N LYS A 61 -16.88 1.09 8.18
CA LYS A 61 -16.66 0.03 9.15
C LYS A 61 -16.08 0.65 10.43
N PRO A 62 -16.45 0.15 11.61
CA PRO A 62 -15.95 0.69 12.86
C PRO A 62 -14.44 0.41 12.98
N ASN A 63 -13.66 1.50 13.04
CA ASN A 63 -12.23 1.53 13.36
C ASN A 63 -11.33 0.51 12.62
N PRO A 64 -11.30 0.50 11.28
CA PRO A 64 -10.26 -0.22 10.55
C PRO A 64 -8.89 0.41 10.84
N ARG A 65 -7.87 -0.44 10.97
CA ARG A 65 -6.47 0.00 11.04
C ARG A 65 -5.93 0.12 9.62
N TYR A 66 -5.40 1.29 9.29
CA TYR A 66 -4.80 1.56 8.00
C TYR A 66 -3.29 1.34 8.08
N VAL A 67 -2.75 0.42 7.29
CA VAL A 67 -1.32 0.13 7.24
C VAL A 67 -0.83 0.43 5.82
N ALA A 68 -0.07 1.52 5.68
CA ALA A 68 0.53 1.90 4.41
C ALA A 68 1.90 1.23 4.24
N ARG A 69 2.08 0.51 3.13
CA ARG A 69 3.37 -0.01 2.65
C ARG A 69 3.61 0.43 1.22
N LEU A 70 4.87 0.52 0.80
CA LEU A 70 5.17 0.82 -0.60
C LEU A 70 4.73 -0.35 -1.48
N ALA A 71 3.99 -0.05 -2.53
CA ALA A 71 3.59 -1.06 -3.50
C ALA A 71 4.79 -1.44 -4.37
N GLY A 72 5.10 -2.73 -4.45
CA GLY A 72 6.16 -3.21 -5.33
C GLY A 72 5.79 -3.02 -6.81
N PRO A 73 6.75 -2.74 -7.71
CA PRO A 73 6.47 -2.64 -9.14
C PRO A 73 5.81 -3.91 -9.69
N ARG A 74 6.13 -5.09 -9.16
CA ARG A 74 5.46 -6.36 -9.51
C ARG A 74 4.00 -6.41 -9.09
N GLU A 75 3.71 -5.95 -7.87
CA GLU A 75 2.33 -5.86 -7.36
C GLU A 75 1.47 -4.91 -8.21
N LEU A 76 2.08 -3.88 -8.77
CA LEU A 76 1.44 -2.94 -9.69
C LEU A 76 1.34 -3.46 -11.13
N GLY A 77 1.74 -4.71 -11.39
CA GLY A 77 1.70 -5.32 -12.71
C GLY A 77 2.81 -4.84 -13.67
N CYS A 78 3.83 -4.12 -13.17
CA CYS A 78 4.98 -3.77 -14.00
C CYS A 78 5.83 -5.02 -14.27
N THR A 79 5.97 -5.36 -15.55
CA THR A 79 6.97 -6.34 -16.01
C THR A 79 8.26 -5.61 -16.35
N PRO A 80 9.45 -6.15 -16.01
CA PRO A 80 10.70 -5.58 -16.48
C PRO A 80 10.66 -5.48 -18.01
N ALA A 81 10.87 -4.27 -18.53
CA ALA A 81 11.00 -4.07 -19.97
C ALA A 81 12.20 -4.90 -20.42
N ALA A 82 12.02 -5.76 -21.42
CA ALA A 82 13.11 -6.55 -21.98
C ALA A 82 14.23 -5.58 -22.41
N SER A 83 15.36 -5.62 -21.71
CA SER A 83 16.56 -4.89 -22.11
C SER A 83 16.93 -5.38 -23.51
N LYS A 84 16.87 -4.46 -24.49
CA LYS A 84 17.41 -4.67 -25.83
C LYS A 84 18.92 -4.50 -25.82
#